data_AF-A0A1A9A1X3-F1
#
_entry.id   AF-A0A1A9A1X3-F1
#
_cell.length_a   1.000
_cell.length_b   1.000
_cell.length_c   1.000
_cell.angle_alpha   90.00
_cell.angle_beta   90.00
_cell.angle_gamma   90.00
#
_symmetry.space_group_name_H-M   'P 1'
#
loop_
_entity.id
_entity.type
_entity.pdbx_description
1 polymer ?
#
loop_
_entity_poly.entity_id
_entity_poly.type
_entity_poly.pdbx_seq_one_letter_code
_entity_poly.pdbx_strand_id
1 'polypeptide(L)'
;MYERCLRCASFLLGRRKFTKGPYETAKGECTGMGNTHTSKIFPCSWRPMHSQKKHSIRRGKTFAHNAAYAHNAAYAHKQPCAKVNPPKRKVLAPTPCQLLAQPFLALTYSSLPHLQFTPFESSTLAKMVLLEGKKKRILFFFFFKTLTTRFNNEPLESIDKELFDILADEEKRQRETINLIAQHVRSSLCKACSLGCASPAIPCSSTTQNLTNVAVRECLGNRVSNKYSEGYPRKRYYGGNDYIDKIEELCCKRALEAFNVSEEEWGVNVQPLSGSAANVQALYALVGVKGKIMGMHLCSGGHLTHGFFDEKKKVSITSDMFESKLYKCNSEGYVDLEAVRDMAISFQPKVIICGYTSYPRDINYKRFREICDEVNAYLMADISHISSFIACNLMNNPFLYADVVTTTTHKILRGPRSALIFYNRKRNPQIEQKINSSVFPSFQGGPHNNKIAAVACQLKEVHSDFFKEYTKQVLLNSKALAQCLISNDIDLVTNGTDNHLIVLDLRKYGITGSKLQETCNAINIAINKNTIPSDVDCVSPSGARLGTPAMTTRGAKEKDMQFIADILLKAIKITVDIQQQFGKKLIDFKKGLHNNPHLDELKAEVIQWAGKLPFP
;
A
#
# COMPACT_ATOMS: atom_id res chain seq x y z
N MET A 1 27.90 -12.13 30.07
CA MET A 1 28.27 -12.57 28.71
C MET A 1 28.06 -11.49 27.65
N TYR A 2 26.93 -10.77 27.65
CA TYR A 2 26.58 -9.80 26.59
C TYR A 2 27.66 -8.74 26.28
N GLU A 3 28.29 -8.13 27.31
CA GLU A 3 29.34 -7.12 27.10
C GLU A 3 30.59 -7.61 26.35
N ARG A 4 30.92 -8.91 26.37
CA ARG A 4 32.10 -9.41 25.66
C ARG A 4 31.95 -9.42 24.13
N CYS A 5 30.74 -9.27 23.59
CA CYS A 5 30.53 -9.16 22.14
C CYS A 5 30.92 -7.77 21.59
N LEU A 6 30.74 -6.69 22.35
CA LEU A 6 30.91 -5.32 21.85
C LEU A 6 32.37 -4.89 21.63
N ARG A 7 33.35 -5.56 22.28
CA ARG A 7 34.78 -5.22 22.12
C ARG A 7 35.50 -5.91 20.96
N CYS A 8 34.89 -6.89 20.30
CA CYS A 8 35.48 -7.58 19.14
C CYS A 8 35.16 -6.92 17.79
N ALA A 9 34.14 -6.04 17.72
CA ALA A 9 33.71 -5.43 16.46
C ALA A 9 34.73 -4.42 15.88
N SER A 10 35.53 -3.77 16.72
CA SER A 10 36.39 -2.64 16.33
C SER A 10 37.75 -3.02 15.71
N PHE A 11 38.00 -4.29 15.38
CA PHE A 11 39.31 -4.77 14.91
C PHE A 11 39.32 -5.30 13.46
N LEU A 12 38.19 -5.28 12.74
CA LEU A 12 38.04 -5.90 11.42
C LEU A 12 37.67 -4.95 10.26
N LEU A 13 37.85 -3.64 10.42
CA LEU A 13 37.75 -2.67 9.31
C LEU A 13 39.10 -1.97 9.09
N GLY A 14 39.86 -2.49 8.12
CA GLY A 14 41.22 -2.04 7.83
C GLY A 14 41.29 -0.63 7.24
N ARG A 15 42.11 0.24 7.85
CA ARG A 15 42.42 1.58 7.33
C ARG A 15 43.25 1.48 6.04
N ARG A 16 42.65 1.72 4.87
CA ARG A 16 43.42 2.24 3.72
C ARG A 16 43.73 3.72 3.98
N LYS A 17 45.01 4.07 4.07
CA LYS A 17 45.46 5.47 4.16
C LYS A 17 45.21 6.17 2.82
N PHE A 18 44.61 7.35 2.85
CA PHE A 18 44.86 8.40 1.86
C PHE A 18 45.44 9.61 2.59
N THR A 19 46.47 10.22 2.01
CA THR A 19 47.20 11.35 2.58
C THR A 19 46.48 12.66 2.28
N LYS A 20 46.46 13.58 3.26
CA LYS A 20 46.12 14.99 3.02
C LYS A 20 47.40 15.75 2.67
N GLY A 21 47.39 16.44 1.53
CA GLY A 21 48.22 17.62 1.31
C GLY A 21 47.39 18.89 1.55
N PRO A 22 48.01 20.02 1.94
CA PRO A 22 47.32 21.30 2.04
C PRO A 22 47.18 21.97 0.67
N TYR A 23 46.15 22.81 0.50
CA TYR A 23 46.14 23.92 -0.44
C TYR A 23 45.30 25.06 0.13
N GLU A 24 45.68 26.29 -0.19
CA GLU A 24 45.26 27.50 0.52
C GLU A 24 44.01 28.15 -0.07
N THR A 25 43.23 28.83 0.77
CA THR A 25 42.06 29.62 0.34
C THR A 25 42.44 31.09 0.15
N ALA A 26 42.87 31.46 -1.05
CA ALA A 26 42.99 32.87 -1.42
C ALA A 26 41.60 33.51 -1.60
N LYS A 27 41.35 34.62 -0.91
CA LYS A 27 40.23 35.53 -1.22
C LYS A 27 40.68 36.52 -2.29
N GLY A 28 39.79 36.86 -3.21
CA GLY A 28 39.95 37.97 -4.14
C GLY A 28 38.61 38.61 -4.44
N GLU A 29 38.40 39.83 -3.94
CA GLU A 29 37.26 40.68 -4.32
C GLU A 29 37.68 41.59 -5.47
N CYS A 30 36.79 41.77 -6.44
CA CYS A 30 36.84 42.90 -7.39
C CYS A 30 35.43 43.24 -7.85
N THR A 31 35.17 44.53 -8.08
CA THR A 31 33.88 45.11 -8.45
C THR A 31 33.89 45.54 -9.93
N GLY A 32 32.72 45.61 -10.57
CA GLY A 32 32.63 46.05 -11.97
C GLY A 32 31.19 46.16 -12.50
N MET A 33 30.84 47.34 -13.02
CA MET A 33 29.52 47.70 -13.57
C MET A 33 29.24 47.08 -14.95
N GLY A 34 27.97 47.04 -15.39
CA GLY A 34 27.66 46.93 -16.83
C GLY A 34 26.22 46.53 -17.19
N ASN A 35 25.38 47.49 -17.62
CA ASN A 35 24.13 47.23 -18.35
C ASN A 35 24.39 47.23 -19.87
N THR A 36 23.65 46.44 -20.67
CA THR A 36 23.00 46.87 -21.94
C THR A 36 22.16 45.74 -22.60
N HIS A 37 21.36 46.09 -23.62
CA HIS A 37 20.38 45.23 -24.31
C HIS A 37 20.85 44.76 -25.71
N THR A 38 20.04 43.87 -26.31
CA THR A 38 19.95 43.51 -27.77
C THR A 38 21.02 42.56 -28.34
N SER A 39 20.83 41.90 -29.50
CA SER A 39 19.68 41.15 -30.08
C SER A 39 20.13 40.40 -31.36
N LYS A 40 19.35 39.39 -31.84
CA LYS A 40 19.39 38.81 -33.22
C LYS A 40 20.67 37.96 -33.57
N ILE A 41 20.73 37.03 -34.55
CA ILE A 41 19.73 36.22 -35.32
C ILE A 41 20.40 34.96 -35.96
N PHE A 42 19.71 33.80 -35.93
CA PHE A 42 19.80 32.60 -36.81
C PHE A 42 21.14 31.82 -37.07
N PRO A 43 21.13 30.62 -37.71
CA PRO A 43 22.00 29.49 -37.31
C PRO A 43 22.84 28.89 -38.45
N CYS A 44 23.52 27.76 -38.19
CA CYS A 44 23.99 26.84 -39.23
C CYS A 44 23.90 25.37 -38.78
N SER A 45 23.64 24.47 -39.73
CA SER A 45 23.49 23.02 -39.54
C SER A 45 24.54 22.26 -40.34
N TRP A 46 24.95 21.07 -39.87
CA TRP A 46 25.82 20.17 -40.66
C TRP A 46 25.38 18.70 -40.53
N ARG A 47 25.55 17.96 -41.64
CA ARG A 47 25.33 16.52 -41.77
C ARG A 47 26.63 15.83 -42.26
N PRO A 48 26.76 14.49 -42.10
CA PRO A 48 28.05 13.80 -42.23
C PRO A 48 28.44 13.47 -43.67
N MET A 49 29.72 13.13 -43.85
CA MET A 49 30.32 12.72 -45.12
C MET A 49 30.56 11.19 -45.18
N HIS A 50 30.35 10.58 -46.35
CA HIS A 50 30.72 9.19 -46.64
C HIS A 50 32.16 9.09 -47.16
N SER A 51 32.75 7.89 -47.04
CA SER A 51 33.70 7.39 -48.04
C SER A 51 33.44 5.89 -48.32
N GLN A 52 33.82 5.42 -49.51
CA GLN A 52 33.64 4.03 -49.97
C GLN A 52 34.98 3.33 -50.19
N LYS A 53 34.98 1.99 -50.18
CA LYS A 53 35.88 1.18 -51.03
C LYS A 53 35.28 -0.21 -51.33
N LYS A 54 35.81 -0.87 -52.38
CA LYS A 54 35.35 -2.12 -53.02
C LYS A 54 36.58 -3.07 -53.12
N HIS A 55 36.49 -4.37 -53.42
CA HIS A 55 35.42 -5.27 -53.90
C HIS A 55 35.22 -6.43 -52.87
N SER A 56 34.79 -7.70 -53.10
CA SER A 56 34.59 -8.54 -54.30
C SER A 56 33.55 -9.67 -54.06
N ILE A 57 33.46 -10.65 -54.97
CA ILE A 57 32.46 -11.75 -54.95
C ILE A 57 33.12 -13.07 -55.39
N ARG A 58 32.84 -14.19 -54.71
CA ARG A 58 32.74 -15.53 -55.33
C ARG A 58 31.95 -16.53 -54.45
N ARG A 59 31.52 -17.63 -55.07
CA ARG A 59 30.59 -18.67 -54.53
C ARG A 59 31.35 -19.91 -54.05
N GLY A 60 30.77 -20.74 -53.16
CA GLY A 60 31.20 -22.15 -53.06
C GLY A 60 30.77 -22.99 -51.84
N LYS A 61 29.64 -23.72 -51.98
CA LYS A 61 29.37 -25.11 -51.52
C LYS A 61 29.81 -25.62 -50.11
N THR A 62 28.79 -26.00 -49.33
CA THR A 62 28.63 -27.27 -48.55
C THR A 62 29.76 -27.84 -47.67
N PHE A 63 29.44 -28.10 -46.40
CA PHE A 63 29.41 -29.47 -45.82
C PHE A 63 28.48 -29.52 -44.59
N ALA A 64 28.10 -30.71 -44.12
CA ALA A 64 27.16 -30.92 -43.01
C ALA A 64 27.59 -32.08 -42.09
N HIS A 65 27.18 -32.03 -40.81
CA HIS A 65 26.96 -33.09 -39.79
C HIS A 65 26.23 -32.38 -38.60
N ASN A 66 25.14 -32.86 -37.97
CA ASN A 66 24.92 -34.09 -37.16
C ASN A 66 25.83 -34.15 -35.92
N ALA A 67 25.40 -34.46 -34.69
CA ALA A 67 24.10 -34.77 -34.05
C ALA A 67 24.19 -34.29 -32.56
N ALA A 68 23.16 -33.91 -31.79
CA ALA A 68 21.86 -34.50 -31.41
C ALA A 68 21.94 -35.65 -30.37
N TYR A 69 20.92 -35.72 -29.48
CA TYR A 69 20.70 -36.63 -28.33
C TYR A 69 21.55 -36.42 -27.05
N ALA A 70 21.13 -36.93 -25.87
CA ALA A 70 19.96 -36.60 -25.02
C ALA A 70 19.65 -37.73 -24.01
N HIS A 71 19.24 -37.33 -22.79
CA HIS A 71 18.35 -38.04 -21.85
C HIS A 71 18.83 -39.29 -21.04
N ASN A 72 18.12 -39.48 -19.90
CA ASN A 72 18.01 -40.68 -19.04
C ASN A 72 19.24 -41.06 -18.18
N ALA A 73 19.12 -41.84 -17.09
CA ALA A 73 18.04 -42.02 -16.09
C ALA A 73 18.65 -42.75 -14.84
N ALA A 74 17.90 -42.90 -13.75
CA ALA A 74 18.38 -43.54 -12.52
C ALA A 74 18.24 -45.08 -12.53
N TYR A 75 19.09 -45.79 -11.78
CA TYR A 75 18.74 -46.93 -10.91
C TYR A 75 19.91 -47.22 -9.93
N ALA A 76 19.73 -48.12 -8.95
CA ALA A 76 20.66 -48.33 -7.82
C ALA A 76 20.95 -49.83 -7.56
N HIS A 77 22.04 -50.15 -6.82
CA HIS A 77 22.06 -51.12 -5.70
C HIS A 77 23.40 -51.10 -4.90
N LYS A 78 23.71 -52.12 -4.07
CA LYS A 78 24.53 -52.00 -2.83
C LYS A 78 25.84 -52.82 -2.79
N GLN A 79 26.86 -52.26 -2.10
CA GLN A 79 27.95 -52.92 -1.33
C GLN A 79 28.99 -53.79 -2.08
N PRO A 80 30.15 -54.17 -1.46
CA PRO A 80 30.71 -53.82 -0.14
C PRO A 80 32.11 -53.12 -0.22
N CYS A 81 32.78 -52.94 0.93
CA CYS A 81 34.02 -52.17 1.08
C CYS A 81 35.34 -52.96 0.89
N ALA A 82 36.39 -52.28 0.40
CA ALA A 82 37.80 -52.66 0.56
C ALA A 82 38.65 -51.42 0.96
N LYS A 83 39.84 -51.62 1.54
CA LYS A 83 40.61 -50.57 2.26
C LYS A 83 41.83 -50.05 1.48
N VAL A 84 42.02 -48.73 1.43
CA VAL A 84 43.34 -48.05 1.34
C VAL A 84 43.29 -46.76 2.18
N ASN A 85 44.38 -46.41 2.89
CA ASN A 85 44.43 -45.26 3.81
C ASN A 85 45.24 -44.07 3.25
N PRO A 86 44.78 -42.82 3.44
CA PRO A 86 45.62 -41.63 3.53
C PRO A 86 46.01 -41.30 5.02
N PRO A 87 47.01 -40.42 5.26
CA PRO A 87 47.73 -40.39 6.56
C PRO A 87 47.09 -39.54 7.67
N LYS A 88 47.48 -39.86 8.92
CA LYS A 88 47.01 -39.21 10.16
C LYS A 88 47.68 -37.85 10.42
N ARG A 89 46.90 -36.86 10.89
CA ARG A 89 47.38 -35.82 11.83
C ARG A 89 46.48 -35.76 13.06
N LYS A 90 47.05 -35.34 14.20
CA LYS A 90 46.48 -35.54 15.54
C LYS A 90 45.38 -34.53 15.87
N VAL A 91 44.30 -34.99 16.49
CA VAL A 91 43.37 -34.16 17.25
C VAL A 91 43.98 -33.91 18.64
N LEU A 92 43.91 -32.68 19.13
CA LEU A 92 44.28 -32.34 20.51
C LEU A 92 43.02 -32.30 21.39
N ALA A 93 43.08 -32.96 22.55
CA ALA A 93 42.04 -32.87 23.57
C ALA A 93 42.26 -31.62 24.45
N PRO A 94 41.20 -30.96 24.94
CA PRO A 94 41.33 -29.80 25.83
C PRO A 94 41.77 -30.23 27.24
N THR A 95 42.79 -29.57 27.78
CA THR A 95 43.23 -29.73 29.17
C THR A 95 42.28 -29.03 30.15
N PRO A 96 42.08 -29.58 31.37
CA PRO A 96 41.32 -28.90 32.41
C PRO A 96 42.15 -27.77 33.02
N CYS A 97 41.54 -26.60 33.24
CA CYS A 97 42.18 -25.48 33.92
C CYS A 97 41.39 -25.15 35.20
N GLN A 98 41.90 -25.58 36.35
CA GLN A 98 41.42 -25.13 37.65
C GLN A 98 41.96 -23.72 37.92
N LEU A 99 41.09 -22.78 38.29
CA LEU A 99 41.53 -21.48 38.79
C LEU A 99 40.51 -20.89 39.79
N LEU A 100 40.83 -21.12 41.07
CA LEU A 100 40.53 -20.35 42.28
C LEU A 100 39.15 -19.66 42.42
N ALA A 101 38.43 -20.06 43.47
CA ALA A 101 37.35 -19.26 44.05
C ALA A 101 37.87 -18.37 45.19
N GLN A 102 37.45 -17.10 45.19
CA GLN A 102 37.31 -16.19 46.35
C GLN A 102 36.30 -15.08 45.94
N PRO A 103 35.61 -14.40 46.86
CA PRO A 103 34.41 -13.63 46.55
C PRO A 103 34.67 -12.12 46.37
N PHE A 104 33.74 -11.44 45.70
CA PHE A 104 33.52 -10.00 45.87
C PHE A 104 32.04 -9.76 46.21
N LEU A 105 31.80 -9.12 47.35
CA LEU A 105 30.49 -8.64 47.79
C LEU A 105 30.15 -7.29 47.12
N ALA A 106 28.90 -6.88 47.28
CA ALA A 106 28.41 -5.50 47.16
C ALA A 106 28.68 -4.77 45.83
N LEU A 107 27.73 -4.90 44.90
CA LEU A 107 27.33 -3.80 44.02
C LEU A 107 25.86 -3.45 44.31
N THR A 108 25.55 -2.16 44.35
CA THR A 108 24.34 -1.61 44.96
C THR A 108 23.12 -1.60 44.03
N TYR A 109 21.94 -1.90 44.60
CA TYR A 109 20.65 -1.70 43.95
C TYR A 109 20.28 -0.21 43.96
N SER A 110 20.62 0.56 42.91
CA SER A 110 20.27 2.00 42.86
C SER A 110 20.37 2.66 41.47
N SER A 111 19.80 2.07 40.39
CA SER A 111 19.73 2.75 39.06
C SER A 111 18.72 2.19 38.02
N LEU A 112 17.52 1.78 38.44
CA LEU A 112 16.39 1.52 37.50
C LEU A 112 15.06 2.05 38.06
N PRO A 113 14.65 3.29 37.74
CA PRO A 113 13.27 3.74 37.93
C PRO A 113 12.34 3.11 36.86
N HIS A 114 11.02 3.14 37.11
CA HIS A 114 9.95 2.72 36.20
C HIS A 114 9.78 1.21 35.92
N LEU A 115 10.08 0.36 36.91
CA LEU A 115 9.44 -0.96 37.03
C LEU A 115 8.69 -1.07 38.37
N GLN A 116 7.42 -0.61 38.37
CA GLN A 116 6.51 -0.82 39.51
C GLN A 116 6.02 -2.26 39.52
N PHE A 117 6.79 -3.15 40.14
CA PHE A 117 6.31 -4.48 40.51
C PHE A 117 5.18 -4.35 41.53
N THR A 118 4.14 -5.18 41.36
CA THR A 118 2.99 -5.21 42.27
C THR A 118 3.40 -5.71 43.67
N PRO A 119 2.64 -5.39 44.74
CA PRO A 119 3.02 -5.75 46.11
C PRO A 119 3.23 -7.26 46.36
N PHE A 120 2.67 -8.12 45.51
CA PHE A 120 2.86 -9.58 45.57
C PHE A 120 4.27 -10.01 45.08
N GLU A 121 4.79 -9.34 44.07
CA GLU A 121 6.02 -9.70 43.36
C GLU A 121 7.26 -9.37 44.20
N SER A 122 7.25 -8.24 44.93
CA SER A 122 8.32 -7.86 45.87
C SER A 122 8.51 -8.89 46.99
N SER A 123 7.42 -9.39 47.58
CA SER A 123 7.45 -10.41 48.64
C SER A 123 8.03 -11.75 48.16
N THR A 124 7.88 -12.04 46.86
CA THR A 124 8.35 -13.28 46.23
C THR A 124 9.84 -13.16 45.86
N LEU A 125 10.26 -12.02 45.30
CA LEU A 125 11.67 -11.69 45.06
C LEU A 125 12.48 -11.67 46.36
N ALA A 126 11.96 -11.12 47.45
CA ALA A 126 12.59 -11.16 48.77
C ALA A 126 12.85 -12.61 49.25
N LYS A 127 11.85 -13.49 49.11
CA LYS A 127 11.99 -14.93 49.43
C LYS A 127 13.00 -15.65 48.55
N MET A 128 13.21 -15.22 47.30
CA MET A 128 14.25 -15.78 46.41
C MET A 128 15.68 -15.43 46.86
N VAL A 129 15.90 -14.34 47.60
CA VAL A 129 17.23 -14.01 48.16
C VAL A 129 17.68 -15.06 49.16
N LEU A 130 16.79 -15.46 50.06
CA LEU A 130 17.04 -16.38 51.19
C LEU A 130 17.13 -17.88 50.83
N LEU A 131 17.01 -18.25 49.55
CA LEU A 131 17.06 -19.64 49.09
C LEU A 131 18.40 -20.02 48.46
N GLU A 132 18.90 -21.19 48.81
CA GLU A 132 20.14 -21.77 48.26
C GLU A 132 19.92 -22.86 47.20
N GLY A 133 20.98 -23.14 46.44
CA GLY A 133 21.12 -24.33 45.60
C GLY A 133 19.94 -24.63 44.66
N LYS A 134 19.47 -25.89 44.71
CA LYS A 134 18.37 -26.38 43.85
C LYS A 134 17.07 -25.59 44.07
N LYS A 135 16.74 -25.19 45.31
CA LYS A 135 15.50 -24.47 45.64
C LYS A 135 15.45 -23.11 44.94
N LYS A 136 16.56 -22.36 44.93
CA LYS A 136 16.67 -21.07 44.21
C LYS A 136 16.44 -21.22 42.70
N ARG A 137 17.02 -22.26 42.09
CA ARG A 137 16.84 -22.57 40.65
C ARG A 137 15.41 -22.96 40.31
N ILE A 138 14.76 -23.78 41.14
CA ILE A 138 13.36 -24.19 40.95
C ILE A 138 12.44 -22.97 41.04
N LEU A 139 12.59 -22.13 42.07
CA LEU A 139 11.74 -20.94 42.23
C LEU A 139 11.98 -19.89 41.13
N PHE A 140 13.23 -19.70 40.69
CA PHE A 140 13.53 -18.85 39.53
C PHE A 140 12.90 -19.38 38.23
N PHE A 141 12.97 -20.69 37.98
CA PHE A 141 12.33 -21.29 36.80
C PHE A 141 10.80 -21.17 36.86
N PHE A 142 10.21 -21.34 38.04
CA PHE A 142 8.77 -21.15 38.26
C PHE A 142 8.37 -19.68 38.05
N PHE A 143 9.08 -18.72 38.66
CA PHE A 143 8.83 -17.28 38.52
C PHE A 143 8.99 -16.81 37.06
N PHE A 144 10.03 -17.24 36.35
CA PHE A 144 10.23 -16.94 34.94
C PHE A 144 9.13 -17.56 34.05
N LYS A 145 8.71 -18.81 34.35
CA LYS A 145 7.58 -19.45 33.67
C LYS A 145 6.28 -18.67 33.91
N THR A 146 5.98 -18.27 35.15
CA THR A 146 4.78 -17.48 35.50
C THR A 146 4.79 -16.11 34.80
N LEU A 147 5.89 -15.36 34.86
CA LEU A 147 6.02 -14.06 34.19
C LEU A 147 5.87 -14.17 32.66
N THR A 148 6.51 -15.17 32.05
CA THR A 148 6.38 -15.39 30.60
C THR A 148 4.99 -15.88 30.22
N THR A 149 4.29 -16.69 31.03
CA THR A 149 2.86 -16.97 30.78
C THR A 149 1.98 -15.75 30.96
N ARG A 150 2.31 -14.85 31.89
CA ARG A 150 1.56 -13.60 32.17
C ARG A 150 1.60 -12.66 30.96
N PHE A 151 2.79 -12.24 30.53
CA PHE A 151 2.98 -11.36 29.36
C PHE A 151 2.47 -11.92 28.02
N ASN A 152 2.25 -13.24 27.91
CA ASN A 152 1.72 -13.87 26.69
C ASN A 152 0.19 -14.12 26.72
N ASN A 153 -0.51 -13.86 27.83
CA ASN A 153 -1.95 -14.17 27.95
C ASN A 153 -2.79 -13.09 28.68
N GLU A 154 -2.16 -12.07 29.29
CA GLU A 154 -2.87 -10.88 29.77
C GLU A 154 -3.45 -10.05 28.60
N PRO A 155 -4.57 -9.33 28.79
CA PRO A 155 -5.14 -8.45 27.77
C PRO A 155 -4.28 -7.22 27.48
N LEU A 156 -4.53 -6.57 26.34
CA LEU A 156 -3.80 -5.35 25.96
C LEU A 156 -3.89 -4.26 27.05
N GLU A 157 -5.06 -4.07 27.66
CA GLU A 157 -5.29 -3.04 28.69
C GLU A 157 -4.37 -3.17 29.92
N SER A 158 -3.98 -4.38 30.32
CA SER A 158 -3.08 -4.61 31.47
C SER A 158 -1.60 -4.73 31.10
N ILE A 159 -1.28 -4.96 29.82
CA ILE A 159 0.11 -4.98 29.30
C ILE A 159 0.56 -3.58 28.85
N ASP A 160 -0.29 -2.87 28.12
CA ASP A 160 0.01 -1.60 27.44
C ASP A 160 -1.25 -0.71 27.40
N LYS A 161 -1.49 -0.03 28.52
CA LYS A 161 -2.63 0.87 28.70
C LYS A 161 -2.57 2.10 27.78
N GLU A 162 -1.37 2.56 27.43
CA GLU A 162 -1.17 3.69 26.51
C GLU A 162 -1.67 3.33 25.10
N LEU A 163 -1.27 2.17 24.57
CA LEU A 163 -1.77 1.70 23.28
C LEU A 163 -3.26 1.36 23.32
N PHE A 164 -3.78 0.83 24.43
CA PHE A 164 -5.20 0.59 24.60
C PHE A 164 -6.02 1.89 24.49
N ASP A 165 -5.60 2.95 25.19
CA ASP A 165 -6.30 4.26 25.17
C ASP A 165 -6.21 4.93 23.80
N ILE A 166 -5.07 4.86 23.11
CA ILE A 166 -4.90 5.35 21.73
C ILE A 166 -5.84 4.64 20.75
N LEU A 167 -6.09 3.34 20.94
CA LEU A 167 -7.05 2.58 20.11
C LEU A 167 -8.50 2.93 20.44
N ALA A 168 -8.83 3.17 21.71
CA ALA A 168 -10.16 3.62 22.13
C ALA A 168 -10.49 5.02 21.57
N ASP A 169 -9.53 5.95 21.58
CA ASP A 169 -9.67 7.28 20.99
C ASP A 169 -9.87 7.24 19.47
N GLU A 170 -9.16 6.36 18.74
CA GLU A 170 -9.40 6.17 17.30
C GLU A 170 -10.76 5.52 17.00
N GLU A 171 -11.25 4.60 17.83
CA GLU A 171 -12.61 4.07 17.69
C GLU A 171 -13.66 5.15 17.93
N LYS A 172 -13.53 5.90 19.03
CA LYS A 172 -14.38 7.06 19.33
C LYS A 172 -14.37 8.06 18.18
N ARG A 173 -13.20 8.41 17.65
CA ARG A 173 -13.06 9.31 16.50
C ARG A 173 -13.80 8.76 15.28
N GLN A 174 -13.69 7.47 14.95
CA GLN A 174 -14.44 6.87 13.83
C GLN A 174 -15.96 6.88 14.04
N ARG A 175 -16.42 6.67 15.28
CA ARG A 175 -17.83 6.73 15.69
C ARG A 175 -18.40 8.15 15.60
N GLU A 176 -17.60 9.16 15.94
CA GLU A 176 -17.96 10.59 15.95
C GLU A 176 -17.64 11.34 14.63
N THR A 177 -17.18 10.65 13.58
CA THR A 177 -16.79 11.24 12.28
C THR A 177 -17.79 10.90 11.17
N ILE A 178 -18.13 11.89 10.33
CA ILE A 178 -18.71 11.65 9.00
C ILE A 178 -17.56 11.32 8.04
N ASN A 179 -17.42 10.06 7.67
CA ASN A 179 -16.32 9.61 6.84
C ASN A 179 -16.71 9.58 5.36
N LEU A 180 -16.23 10.56 4.60
CA LEU A 180 -16.44 10.70 3.16
C LEU A 180 -15.16 10.40 2.37
N ILE A 181 -14.11 9.84 2.98
CA ILE A 181 -12.93 9.45 2.22
C ILE A 181 -13.32 8.23 1.37
N ALA A 182 -13.32 8.40 0.04
CA ALA A 182 -13.53 7.35 -0.98
C ALA A 182 -12.45 6.24 -1.02
N GLN A 183 -11.76 6.07 0.10
CA GLN A 183 -10.56 5.27 0.41
C GLN A 183 -9.27 5.80 -0.25
N HIS A 184 -8.17 5.79 0.49
CA HIS A 184 -6.86 6.30 0.04
C HIS A 184 -5.72 5.57 0.75
N VAL A 185 -4.64 5.28 0.02
CA VAL A 185 -3.34 4.95 0.60
C VAL A 185 -2.56 6.26 0.75
N ARG A 186 -2.52 6.85 1.94
CA ARG A 186 -1.95 8.20 2.18
C ARG A 186 -0.50 8.29 1.68
N SER A 187 -0.25 9.07 0.65
CA SER A 187 1.11 9.36 0.17
C SER A 187 1.80 10.38 1.07
N SER A 188 2.81 9.95 1.80
CA SER A 188 3.65 10.79 2.68
C SER A 188 4.66 11.65 1.90
N LEU A 189 4.16 12.47 0.97
CA LEU A 189 4.94 13.51 0.27
C LEU A 189 4.99 14.85 1.04
N CYS A 190 4.48 14.89 2.28
CA CYS A 190 4.68 16.04 3.16
C CYS A 190 6.08 15.99 3.79
N LYS A 191 6.96 16.93 3.41
CA LYS A 191 8.23 17.18 4.13
C LYS A 191 7.94 17.81 5.50
N ALA A 192 7.56 16.98 6.47
CA ALA A 192 7.21 17.41 7.83
C ALA A 192 7.81 16.45 8.88
N CYS A 193 9.14 16.33 8.88
CA CYS A 193 9.90 15.66 9.95
C CYS A 193 11.21 16.43 10.23
N SER A 194 11.11 17.77 10.29
CA SER A 194 12.24 18.68 10.40
C SER A 194 11.79 20.09 10.84
N LEU A 195 11.13 20.18 12.00
CA LEU A 195 10.97 21.35 12.87
C LEU A 195 10.07 20.93 14.06
N GLY A 196 10.47 21.26 15.29
CA GLY A 196 9.80 20.78 16.50
C GLY A 196 8.59 21.64 16.89
N CYS A 197 7.38 21.19 16.58
CA CYS A 197 6.14 21.77 17.11
C CYS A 197 5.59 20.90 18.24
N ALA A 198 5.48 21.47 19.45
CA ALA A 198 4.94 20.78 20.63
C ALA A 198 3.40 20.72 20.59
N SER A 199 2.85 19.84 19.76
CA SER A 199 1.42 19.49 19.77
C SER A 199 1.25 18.04 19.33
N PRO A 200 0.34 17.25 19.94
CA PRO A 200 0.11 15.85 19.58
C PRO A 200 -0.64 15.76 18.24
N ALA A 201 0.10 15.96 17.15
CA ALA A 201 -0.39 15.73 15.80
C ALA A 201 -0.52 14.22 15.56
N ILE A 202 -1.62 13.64 16.06
CA ILE A 202 -1.93 12.20 15.97
C ILE A 202 -1.61 11.72 14.54
N PRO A 203 -0.64 10.82 14.36
CA PRO A 203 -0.27 10.34 13.04
C PRO A 203 -1.39 9.42 12.57
N CYS A 204 -2.41 10.00 11.91
CA CYS A 204 -3.52 9.27 11.30
C CYS A 204 -2.94 8.20 10.37
N SER A 205 -2.85 6.99 10.93
CA SER A 205 -2.39 5.80 10.26
C SER A 205 -3.43 5.45 9.21
N SER A 206 -3.04 4.83 8.11
CA SER A 206 -4.02 4.51 7.08
C SER A 206 -4.93 3.39 7.59
N THR A 207 -6.07 3.75 8.16
CA THR A 207 -7.17 2.84 8.46
C THR A 207 -7.86 2.40 7.18
N THR A 208 -8.62 1.31 7.22
CA THR A 208 -9.58 1.01 6.17
C THR A 208 -10.71 2.03 6.31
N GLN A 209 -10.90 2.90 5.33
CA GLN A 209 -11.92 3.96 5.48
C GLN A 209 -13.35 3.38 5.41
N ASN A 210 -13.51 2.15 4.91
CA ASN A 210 -14.70 1.34 5.14
C ASN A 210 -14.52 0.52 6.44
N LEU A 211 -15.57 0.42 7.25
CA LEU A 211 -15.55 -0.31 8.53
C LEU A 211 -15.74 -1.80 8.27
N THR A 212 -14.83 -2.64 8.75
CA THR A 212 -14.88 -4.10 8.52
C THR A 212 -15.60 -4.83 9.65
N ASN A 213 -16.33 -5.89 9.33
CA ASN A 213 -17.19 -6.59 10.29
C ASN A 213 -16.38 -7.30 11.40
N VAL A 214 -17.03 -7.60 12.54
CA VAL A 214 -16.42 -8.25 13.71
C VAL A 214 -15.74 -9.58 13.36
N ALA A 215 -16.38 -10.46 12.58
CA ALA A 215 -15.80 -11.76 12.23
C ALA A 215 -14.51 -11.65 11.39
N VAL A 216 -14.39 -10.61 10.56
CA VAL A 216 -13.13 -10.28 9.86
C VAL A 216 -12.06 -9.77 10.83
N ARG A 217 -12.44 -9.02 11.87
CA ARG A 217 -11.52 -8.61 12.96
C ARG A 217 -11.05 -9.80 13.80
N GLU A 218 -11.94 -10.73 14.15
CA GLU A 218 -11.61 -11.99 14.83
C GLU A 218 -10.62 -12.84 14.02
N CYS A 219 -10.82 -12.96 12.70
CA CYS A 219 -9.89 -13.66 11.81
C CYS A 219 -8.51 -13.01 11.78
N LEU A 220 -8.42 -11.67 11.85
CA LEU A 220 -7.14 -10.94 11.90
C LEU A 220 -6.39 -11.18 13.22
N GLY A 221 -7.11 -11.25 14.35
CA GLY A 221 -6.54 -11.55 15.67
C GLY A 221 -6.20 -13.04 15.89
N ASN A 222 -6.54 -13.92 14.94
CA ASN A 222 -6.45 -15.37 15.14
C ASN A 222 -5.00 -15.91 15.08
N ARG A 223 -4.73 -16.92 15.92
CA ARG A 223 -3.44 -17.62 16.10
C ARG A 223 -2.86 -18.26 14.83
N VAL A 224 -3.60 -18.36 13.72
CA VAL A 224 -3.04 -18.74 12.40
C VAL A 224 -1.93 -17.80 11.92
N SER A 225 -1.87 -16.56 12.45
CA SER A 225 -0.74 -15.63 12.28
C SER A 225 0.62 -16.21 12.66
N ASN A 226 0.65 -17.16 13.61
CA ASN A 226 1.88 -17.78 14.10
C ASN A 226 2.52 -18.77 13.11
N LYS A 227 1.79 -19.18 12.05
CA LYS A 227 2.26 -20.26 11.16
C LYS A 227 2.98 -19.71 9.93
N TYR A 228 4.18 -20.21 9.68
CA TYR A 228 4.95 -19.94 8.46
C TYR A 228 4.61 -20.94 7.35
N SER A 229 4.30 -20.45 6.15
CA SER A 229 3.64 -21.21 5.07
C SER A 229 4.15 -20.87 3.65
N GLU A 230 5.44 -20.56 3.50
CA GLU A 230 6.05 -20.29 2.19
C GLU A 230 5.81 -21.40 1.15
N GLY A 231 5.70 -20.98 -0.11
CA GLY A 231 5.14 -21.79 -1.19
C GLY A 231 3.62 -21.63 -1.29
N TYR A 232 2.98 -22.64 -1.87
CA TYR A 232 1.53 -22.67 -2.17
C TYR A 232 0.89 -23.94 -1.60
N PRO A 233 -0.45 -24.04 -1.51
CA PRO A 233 -1.12 -25.23 -0.99
C PRO A 233 -0.59 -26.53 -1.59
N ARG A 234 -0.33 -27.52 -0.74
CA ARG A 234 0.24 -28.85 -1.05
C ARG A 234 1.66 -28.79 -1.66
N LYS A 235 2.28 -27.61 -1.75
CA LYS A 235 3.63 -27.33 -2.29
C LYS A 235 4.35 -26.30 -1.41
N ARG A 236 4.43 -26.61 -0.11
CA ARG A 236 5.02 -25.75 0.93
C ARG A 236 6.47 -26.11 1.21
N TYR A 237 7.26 -25.12 1.60
CA TYR A 237 8.66 -25.29 2.05
C TYR A 237 8.76 -25.77 3.52
N TYR A 238 7.64 -25.76 4.24
CA TYR A 238 7.55 -26.07 5.68
C TYR A 238 6.40 -27.04 5.95
N GLY A 239 6.58 -27.96 6.90
CA GLY A 239 5.54 -28.92 7.32
C GLY A 239 4.42 -28.31 8.17
N GLY A 240 3.41 -29.13 8.49
CA GLY A 240 2.29 -28.78 9.40
C GLY A 240 1.36 -27.68 8.88
N ASN A 241 1.20 -27.57 7.56
CA ASN A 241 0.36 -26.54 6.91
C ASN A 241 -1.06 -27.01 6.58
N ASP A 242 -1.48 -28.17 7.09
CA ASP A 242 -2.70 -28.91 6.72
C ASP A 242 -4.02 -28.13 6.88
N TYR A 243 -4.03 -27.14 7.78
CA TYR A 243 -5.15 -26.22 7.98
C TYR A 243 -4.95 -24.88 7.25
N ILE A 244 -3.70 -24.45 7.04
CA ILE A 244 -3.36 -23.25 6.28
C ILE A 244 -3.67 -23.43 4.80
N ASP A 245 -3.37 -24.61 4.26
CA ASP A 245 -3.69 -24.99 2.89
C ASP A 245 -5.21 -24.98 2.66
N LYS A 246 -6.00 -25.52 3.61
CA LYS A 246 -7.47 -25.44 3.57
C LYS A 246 -7.99 -24.00 3.65
N ILE A 247 -7.36 -23.13 4.44
CA ILE A 247 -7.71 -21.70 4.53
C ILE A 247 -7.42 -20.99 3.22
N GLU A 248 -6.27 -21.24 2.59
CA GLU A 248 -5.87 -20.60 1.34
C GLU A 248 -6.67 -21.13 0.14
N GLU A 249 -6.88 -22.45 0.04
CA GLU A 249 -7.77 -23.07 -0.95
C GLU A 249 -9.21 -22.53 -0.86
N LEU A 250 -9.76 -22.40 0.35
CA LEU A 250 -11.08 -21.80 0.59
C LEU A 250 -11.11 -20.30 0.23
N CYS A 251 -10.01 -19.57 0.45
CA CYS A 251 -9.89 -18.17 0.08
C CYS A 251 -9.89 -17.99 -1.45
N CYS A 252 -9.10 -18.80 -2.16
CA CYS A 252 -9.06 -18.82 -3.62
C CYS A 252 -10.42 -19.19 -4.22
N LYS A 253 -11.07 -20.25 -3.71
CA LYS A 253 -12.41 -20.65 -4.15
C LYS A 253 -13.43 -19.51 -3.96
N ARG A 254 -13.53 -18.95 -2.75
CA ARG A 254 -14.46 -17.84 -2.48
C ARG A 254 -14.15 -16.58 -3.27
N ALA A 255 -12.91 -16.35 -3.68
CA ALA A 255 -12.56 -15.23 -4.54
C ALA A 255 -13.09 -15.42 -5.96
N LEU A 256 -13.07 -16.63 -6.52
CA LEU A 256 -13.66 -16.93 -7.82
C LEU A 256 -15.20 -16.88 -7.76
N GLU A 257 -15.79 -17.46 -6.71
CA GLU A 257 -17.24 -17.41 -6.45
C GLU A 257 -17.76 -15.96 -6.28
N ALA A 258 -17.07 -15.13 -5.49
CA ALA A 258 -17.49 -13.75 -5.20
C ALA A 258 -17.43 -12.80 -6.41
N PHE A 259 -16.62 -13.11 -7.43
CA PHE A 259 -16.56 -12.35 -8.68
C PHE A 259 -17.26 -13.06 -9.86
N ASN A 260 -17.94 -14.18 -9.59
CA ASN A 260 -18.67 -14.99 -10.58
C ASN A 260 -17.83 -15.36 -11.81
N VAL A 261 -16.61 -15.87 -11.59
CA VAL A 261 -15.69 -16.32 -12.64
C VAL A 261 -15.40 -17.83 -12.52
N SER A 262 -15.40 -18.53 -13.66
CA SER A 262 -15.10 -19.97 -13.71
C SER A 262 -13.65 -20.25 -13.33
N GLU A 263 -13.43 -21.27 -12.50
CA GLU A 263 -12.09 -21.75 -12.16
C GLU A 263 -11.35 -22.37 -13.35
N GLU A 264 -12.05 -22.79 -14.41
CA GLU A 264 -11.42 -23.25 -15.65
C GLU A 264 -10.71 -22.10 -16.39
N GLU A 265 -11.31 -20.90 -16.38
CA GLU A 265 -10.81 -19.75 -17.13
C GLU A 265 -9.88 -18.87 -16.30
N TRP A 266 -10.18 -18.72 -15.01
CA TRP A 266 -9.51 -17.80 -14.10
C TRP A 266 -8.88 -18.53 -12.91
N GLY A 267 -7.65 -18.13 -12.57
CA GLY A 267 -7.03 -18.41 -11.28
C GLY A 267 -6.86 -17.13 -10.46
N VAL A 268 -6.48 -17.28 -9.20
CA VAL A 268 -6.30 -16.16 -8.26
C VAL A 268 -5.13 -16.43 -7.31
N ASN A 269 -4.39 -15.39 -6.95
CA ASN A 269 -3.41 -15.40 -5.88
C ASN A 269 -3.88 -14.45 -4.75
N VAL A 270 -3.99 -15.02 -3.54
CA VAL A 270 -4.55 -14.37 -2.34
C VAL A 270 -3.48 -13.87 -1.35
N GLN A 271 -2.20 -14.13 -1.63
CA GLN A 271 -1.07 -13.78 -0.78
C GLN A 271 -0.57 -12.31 -0.85
N PRO A 272 -0.88 -11.45 -1.85
CA PRO A 272 -0.36 -10.08 -1.92
C PRO A 272 -0.73 -9.20 -0.71
N LEU A 273 0.29 -8.64 -0.04
CA LEU A 273 0.11 -7.97 1.26
C LEU A 273 -0.77 -6.69 1.22
N SER A 274 -0.87 -6.03 0.06
CA SER A 274 -1.72 -4.87 -0.23
C SER A 274 -1.70 -4.56 -1.74
N GLY A 275 -2.60 -3.69 -2.22
CA GLY A 275 -2.79 -3.43 -3.67
C GLY A 275 -1.54 -2.88 -4.36
N SER A 276 -0.73 -2.08 -3.66
CA SER A 276 0.54 -1.59 -4.22
C SER A 276 1.55 -2.72 -4.47
N ALA A 277 1.54 -3.76 -3.64
CA ALA A 277 2.36 -4.96 -3.83
C ALA A 277 1.78 -5.80 -4.98
N ALA A 278 0.47 -6.03 -4.97
CA ALA A 278 -0.23 -6.78 -6.02
C ALA A 278 0.03 -6.21 -7.43
N ASN A 279 -0.01 -4.88 -7.59
CA ASN A 279 0.23 -4.24 -8.88
C ASN A 279 1.69 -4.38 -9.34
N VAL A 280 2.70 -4.18 -8.47
CA VAL A 280 4.10 -4.33 -8.90
C VAL A 280 4.46 -5.80 -9.19
N GLN A 281 3.87 -6.75 -8.45
CA GLN A 281 4.01 -8.19 -8.70
C GLN A 281 3.34 -8.59 -10.03
N ALA A 282 2.11 -8.14 -10.29
CA ALA A 282 1.42 -8.37 -11.55
C ALA A 282 2.21 -7.79 -12.75
N LEU A 283 2.67 -6.54 -12.66
CA LEU A 283 3.44 -5.91 -13.73
C LEU A 283 4.79 -6.61 -13.95
N TYR A 284 5.52 -6.97 -12.89
CA TYR A 284 6.78 -7.72 -13.02
C TYR A 284 6.58 -9.08 -13.70
N ALA A 285 5.53 -9.82 -13.33
CA ALA A 285 5.17 -11.10 -13.95
C ALA A 285 4.82 -10.98 -15.44
N LEU A 286 4.22 -9.86 -15.86
CA LEU A 286 3.80 -9.62 -17.24
C LEU A 286 4.92 -9.07 -18.13
N VAL A 287 5.73 -8.12 -17.64
CA VAL A 287 6.68 -7.35 -18.48
C VAL A 287 8.14 -7.34 -18.00
N GLY A 288 8.44 -7.80 -16.79
CA GLY A 288 9.78 -7.77 -16.21
C GLY A 288 10.33 -6.35 -15.97
N VAL A 289 11.58 -6.26 -15.49
CA VAL A 289 12.24 -4.96 -15.25
C VAL A 289 12.51 -4.25 -16.59
N LYS A 290 12.28 -2.94 -16.63
CA LYS A 290 12.26 -2.06 -17.84
C LYS A 290 11.18 -2.39 -18.87
N GLY A 291 10.26 -3.30 -18.58
CA GLY A 291 9.09 -3.50 -19.43
C GLY A 291 8.25 -2.24 -19.57
N LYS A 292 7.64 -2.02 -20.74
CA LYS A 292 6.83 -0.83 -21.03
C LYS A 292 5.41 -0.95 -20.51
N ILE A 293 4.94 0.07 -19.78
CA ILE A 293 3.60 0.13 -19.21
C ILE A 293 2.91 1.45 -19.54
N MET A 294 1.58 1.41 -19.71
CA MET A 294 0.74 2.61 -19.79
C MET A 294 -0.32 2.58 -18.70
N GLY A 295 -0.58 3.74 -18.09
CA GLY A 295 -1.57 3.90 -17.02
C GLY A 295 -2.16 5.30 -16.98
N MET A 296 -3.18 5.49 -16.14
CA MET A 296 -3.85 6.79 -16.01
C MET A 296 -3.00 7.79 -15.21
N HIS A 297 -2.92 9.04 -15.68
CA HIS A 297 -2.25 10.14 -14.98
C HIS A 297 -2.93 10.49 -13.65
N LEU A 298 -2.17 10.95 -12.65
CA LEU A 298 -2.70 11.21 -11.30
C LEU A 298 -3.72 12.36 -11.27
N CYS A 299 -3.52 13.45 -12.01
CA CYS A 299 -4.55 14.51 -12.15
C CYS A 299 -5.84 14.02 -12.84
N SER A 300 -5.75 12.97 -13.66
CA SER A 300 -6.89 12.37 -14.35
C SER A 300 -7.58 11.27 -13.53
N GLY A 301 -7.12 11.02 -12.30
CA GLY A 301 -7.72 10.08 -11.37
C GLY A 301 -7.00 8.73 -11.21
N GLY A 302 -5.83 8.54 -11.84
CA GLY A 302 -5.04 7.30 -11.76
C GLY A 302 -4.48 7.00 -10.37
N HIS A 303 -3.81 5.85 -10.20
CA HIS A 303 -3.12 5.49 -8.96
C HIS A 303 -1.59 5.57 -9.10
N LEU A 304 -0.90 5.82 -7.98
CA LEU A 304 0.57 5.90 -7.94
C LEU A 304 1.26 4.64 -8.49
N THR A 305 0.67 3.45 -8.35
CA THR A 305 1.25 2.19 -8.87
C THR A 305 0.89 1.90 -10.33
N HIS A 306 0.36 2.88 -11.07
CA HIS A 306 0.12 2.79 -12.52
C HIS A 306 1.23 3.47 -13.33
N GLY A 307 2.48 3.46 -12.83
CA GLY A 307 3.64 4.07 -13.48
C GLY A 307 3.85 5.56 -13.20
N PHE A 308 3.30 6.12 -12.10
CA PHE A 308 3.32 7.57 -11.88
C PHE A 308 4.72 8.17 -11.63
N PHE A 309 5.09 9.12 -12.49
CA PHE A 309 6.20 10.06 -12.33
C PHE A 309 5.71 11.50 -12.53
N ASP A 310 6.45 12.43 -11.94
CA ASP A 310 6.38 13.87 -12.16
C ASP A 310 7.53 14.29 -13.10
N GLU A 311 7.41 15.43 -13.80
CA GLU A 311 8.37 15.89 -14.82
C GLU A 311 9.83 15.89 -14.33
N LYS A 312 10.01 16.20 -13.04
CA LYS A 312 11.32 16.36 -12.40
C LYS A 312 11.73 15.14 -11.57
N LYS A 313 10.84 14.15 -11.38
CA LYS A 313 11.08 13.02 -10.49
C LYS A 313 10.17 11.81 -10.74
N LYS A 314 10.78 10.63 -10.85
CA LYS A 314 10.10 9.34 -10.62
C LYS A 314 9.60 9.24 -9.16
N VAL A 315 8.28 9.20 -8.97
CA VAL A 315 7.65 9.19 -7.64
C VAL A 315 7.33 7.76 -7.18
N SER A 316 6.89 6.91 -8.10
CA SER A 316 6.51 5.53 -7.84
C SER A 316 7.61 4.54 -8.19
N ILE A 317 7.77 3.47 -7.39
CA ILE A 317 8.64 2.34 -7.75
C ILE A 317 8.25 1.73 -9.11
N THR A 318 6.97 1.80 -9.50
CA THR A 318 6.53 1.34 -10.83
C THR A 318 7.05 2.24 -11.96
N SER A 319 7.19 3.55 -11.74
CA SER A 319 7.85 4.46 -12.71
C SER A 319 9.37 4.29 -12.78
N ASP A 320 9.95 3.60 -11.78
CA ASP A 320 11.38 3.31 -11.76
C ASP A 320 11.74 1.95 -12.35
N MET A 321 11.01 0.92 -11.92
CA MET A 321 11.15 -0.45 -12.38
C MET A 321 10.66 -0.67 -13.83
N PHE A 322 9.74 0.16 -14.33
CA PHE A 322 9.11 0.01 -15.66
C PHE A 322 9.18 1.32 -16.47
N GLU A 323 9.29 1.19 -17.79
CA GLU A 323 9.20 2.34 -18.70
C GLU A 323 7.73 2.77 -18.82
N SER A 324 7.37 3.92 -18.25
CA SER A 324 5.98 4.34 -18.09
C SER A 324 5.58 5.47 -19.05
N LYS A 325 4.40 5.38 -19.67
CA LYS A 325 3.66 6.52 -20.21
C LYS A 325 2.32 6.69 -19.48
N LEU A 326 1.84 7.94 -19.39
CA LEU A 326 0.63 8.27 -18.64
C LEU A 326 -0.41 8.92 -19.56
N TYR A 327 -1.55 8.25 -19.76
CA TYR A 327 -2.69 8.79 -20.50
C TYR A 327 -3.54 9.69 -19.59
N LYS A 328 -4.28 10.63 -20.19
CA LYS A 328 -5.06 11.65 -19.47
C LYS A 328 -6.55 11.59 -19.83
N CYS A 329 -7.37 12.24 -19.02
CA CYS A 329 -8.72 12.61 -19.40
C CYS A 329 -8.73 13.87 -20.28
N ASN A 330 -9.84 14.09 -21.00
CA ASN A 330 -10.17 15.36 -21.64
C ASN A 330 -10.46 16.46 -20.60
N SER A 331 -10.74 17.69 -21.07
CA SER A 331 -11.05 18.86 -20.23
C SER A 331 -12.32 18.72 -19.38
N GLU A 332 -13.26 17.87 -19.77
CA GLU A 332 -14.52 17.59 -19.05
C GLU A 332 -14.34 16.51 -17.96
N GLY A 333 -13.24 15.75 -18.06
CA GLY A 333 -12.82 14.72 -17.10
C GLY A 333 -13.05 13.27 -17.53
N TYR A 334 -13.48 13.01 -18.77
CA TYR A 334 -13.64 11.66 -19.34
C TYR A 334 -12.32 11.14 -19.93
N VAL A 335 -12.07 9.82 -19.87
CA VAL A 335 -10.90 9.21 -20.53
C VAL A 335 -11.02 9.32 -22.05
N ASP A 336 -10.05 9.99 -22.68
CA ASP A 336 -9.93 10.04 -24.14
C ASP A 336 -9.32 8.74 -24.67
N LEU A 337 -10.18 7.86 -25.21
CA LEU A 337 -9.79 6.53 -25.66
C LEU A 337 -9.02 6.53 -26.99
N GLU A 338 -9.14 7.57 -27.81
CA GLU A 338 -8.36 7.68 -29.05
C GLU A 338 -6.98 8.28 -28.76
N ALA A 339 -6.86 9.23 -27.82
CA ALA A 339 -5.56 9.65 -27.30
C ALA A 339 -4.83 8.51 -26.56
N VAL A 340 -5.55 7.60 -25.88
CA VAL A 340 -4.98 6.34 -25.34
C VAL A 340 -4.46 5.45 -26.48
N ARG A 341 -5.23 5.29 -27.55
CA ARG A 341 -4.87 4.48 -28.72
C ARG A 341 -3.62 5.00 -29.43
N ASP A 342 -3.57 6.29 -29.78
CA ASP A 342 -2.41 6.90 -30.44
C ASP A 342 -1.17 6.92 -29.54
N MET A 343 -1.35 7.08 -28.23
CA MET A 343 -0.27 6.93 -27.25
C MET A 343 0.25 5.48 -27.19
N ALA A 344 -0.62 4.48 -27.31
CA ALA A 344 -0.24 3.08 -27.34
C ALA A 344 0.52 2.72 -28.63
N ILE A 345 -0.02 3.11 -29.80
CA ILE A 345 0.63 2.89 -31.10
C ILE A 345 2.03 3.52 -31.13
N SER A 346 2.17 4.76 -30.67
CA SER A 346 3.47 5.47 -30.64
C SER A 346 4.46 4.98 -29.58
N PHE A 347 4.00 4.32 -28.51
CA PHE A 347 4.86 3.87 -27.41
C PHE A 347 5.22 2.38 -27.46
N GLN A 348 4.32 1.55 -28.00
CA GLN A 348 4.38 0.10 -27.97
C GLN A 348 4.49 -0.46 -26.53
N PRO A 349 3.46 -0.24 -25.68
CA PRO A 349 3.42 -0.81 -24.32
C PRO A 349 3.35 -2.33 -24.35
N LYS A 350 3.64 -2.97 -23.20
CA LYS A 350 3.39 -4.40 -22.98
C LYS A 350 2.31 -4.68 -21.94
N VAL A 351 1.97 -3.70 -21.11
CA VAL A 351 0.72 -3.65 -20.35
C VAL A 351 0.06 -2.29 -20.55
N ILE A 352 -1.25 -2.28 -20.79
CA ILE A 352 -2.09 -1.10 -20.55
C ILE A 352 -2.93 -1.37 -19.30
N ILE A 353 -2.85 -0.46 -18.33
CA ILE A 353 -3.55 -0.53 -17.05
C ILE A 353 -4.81 0.31 -17.14
N CYS A 354 -5.97 -0.30 -16.91
CA CYS A 354 -7.26 0.38 -16.82
C CYS A 354 -7.79 0.28 -15.37
N GLY A 355 -7.85 1.42 -14.67
CA GLY A 355 -8.23 1.47 -13.25
C GLY A 355 -7.88 2.81 -12.64
N TYR A 356 -8.45 3.12 -11.47
CA TYR A 356 -8.40 4.48 -10.93
C TYR A 356 -8.52 4.55 -9.41
N THR A 357 -8.19 5.73 -8.89
CA THR A 357 -8.39 6.19 -7.51
C THR A 357 -9.49 7.27 -7.43
N SER A 358 -9.61 8.11 -8.46
CA SER A 358 -10.44 9.32 -8.44
C SER A 358 -11.04 9.65 -9.83
N TYR A 359 -11.74 8.67 -10.42
CA TYR A 359 -12.53 8.85 -11.65
C TYR A 359 -13.98 8.46 -11.33
N PRO A 360 -14.98 9.34 -11.53
CA PRO A 360 -16.36 9.11 -11.09
C PRO A 360 -17.23 8.32 -12.09
N ARG A 361 -16.64 7.77 -13.16
CA ARG A 361 -17.37 7.10 -14.26
C ARG A 361 -16.93 5.64 -14.45
N ASP A 362 -17.72 4.86 -15.19
CA ASP A 362 -17.35 3.47 -15.53
C ASP A 362 -16.25 3.42 -16.62
N ILE A 363 -15.58 2.27 -16.74
CA ILE A 363 -14.52 2.02 -17.73
C ILE A 363 -15.09 1.25 -18.93
N ASN A 364 -14.80 1.72 -20.14
CA ASN A 364 -15.05 0.95 -21.35
C ASN A 364 -13.94 -0.11 -21.55
N TYR A 365 -14.01 -1.20 -20.79
CA TYR A 365 -13.04 -2.30 -20.85
C TYR A 365 -12.93 -2.93 -22.25
N LYS A 366 -14.01 -2.91 -23.05
CA LYS A 366 -14.01 -3.38 -24.43
C LYS A 366 -13.06 -2.54 -25.30
N ARG A 367 -13.17 -1.20 -25.27
CA ARG A 367 -12.29 -0.33 -26.06
C ARG A 367 -10.83 -0.44 -25.61
N PHE A 368 -10.57 -0.61 -24.32
CA PHE A 368 -9.21 -0.93 -23.83
C PHE A 368 -8.68 -2.27 -24.35
N ARG A 369 -9.52 -3.31 -24.49
CA ARG A 369 -9.13 -4.59 -25.10
C ARG A 369 -8.77 -4.43 -26.57
N GLU A 370 -9.62 -3.76 -27.35
CA GLU A 370 -9.37 -3.46 -28.77
C GLU A 370 -8.01 -2.77 -28.99
N ILE A 371 -7.68 -1.77 -28.15
CA ILE A 371 -6.38 -1.07 -28.19
C ILE A 371 -5.23 -2.00 -27.80
N CYS A 372 -5.40 -2.84 -26.77
CA CYS A 372 -4.40 -3.83 -26.37
C CYS A 372 -4.12 -4.89 -27.46
N ASP A 373 -5.14 -5.29 -28.21
CA ASP A 373 -4.98 -6.23 -29.32
C ASP A 373 -4.23 -5.60 -30.50
N GLU A 374 -4.49 -4.33 -30.82
CA GLU A 374 -3.80 -3.58 -31.89
C GLU A 374 -2.29 -3.44 -31.65
N VAL A 375 -1.85 -3.28 -30.39
CA VAL A 375 -0.41 -3.13 -30.05
C VAL A 375 0.23 -4.37 -29.43
N ASN A 376 -0.48 -5.50 -29.38
CA ASN A 376 -0.06 -6.75 -28.75
C ASN A 376 0.49 -6.53 -27.32
N ALA A 377 -0.41 -6.03 -26.46
CA ALA A 377 -0.21 -5.79 -25.03
C ALA A 377 -1.23 -6.56 -24.18
N TYR A 378 -0.87 -6.80 -22.92
CA TYR A 378 -1.81 -7.30 -21.92
C TYR A 378 -2.70 -6.18 -21.40
N LEU A 379 -3.97 -6.47 -21.16
CA LEU A 379 -4.89 -5.60 -20.45
C LEU A 379 -4.90 -5.96 -18.96
N MET A 380 -4.47 -5.03 -18.11
CA MET A 380 -4.53 -5.15 -16.66
C MET A 380 -5.65 -4.25 -16.12
N ALA A 381 -6.59 -4.81 -15.35
CA ALA A 381 -7.65 -4.04 -14.71
C ALA A 381 -7.39 -3.88 -13.20
N ASP A 382 -7.23 -2.66 -12.70
CA ASP A 382 -7.15 -2.39 -11.25
C ASP A 382 -8.53 -1.95 -10.75
N ILE A 383 -9.33 -2.92 -10.33
CA ILE A 383 -10.71 -2.71 -9.87
C ILE A 383 -10.78 -2.33 -8.40
N SER A 384 -9.65 -2.03 -7.76
CA SER A 384 -9.54 -1.81 -6.32
C SER A 384 -10.62 -0.90 -5.71
N HIS A 385 -11.05 0.13 -6.45
CA HIS A 385 -12.05 1.10 -6.01
C HIS A 385 -13.51 0.70 -6.27
N ILE A 386 -13.77 -0.18 -7.23
CA ILE A 386 -15.11 -0.55 -7.70
C ILE A 386 -15.42 -2.04 -7.55
N SER A 387 -14.59 -2.77 -6.79
CA SER A 387 -14.58 -4.23 -6.75
C SER A 387 -15.88 -4.86 -6.23
N SER A 388 -16.65 -4.19 -5.37
CA SER A 388 -17.99 -4.67 -5.01
C SER A 388 -19.00 -4.49 -6.15
N PHE A 389 -18.93 -3.41 -6.94
CA PHE A 389 -19.81 -3.24 -8.11
C PHE A 389 -19.54 -4.32 -9.16
N ILE A 390 -18.28 -4.74 -9.33
CA ILE A 390 -17.95 -5.88 -10.20
C ILE A 390 -18.51 -7.19 -9.63
N ALA A 391 -18.23 -7.49 -8.35
CA ALA A 391 -18.73 -8.69 -7.65
C ALA A 391 -20.27 -8.80 -7.67
N CYS A 392 -20.97 -7.67 -7.50
CA CYS A 392 -22.43 -7.62 -7.49
C CYS A 392 -23.08 -7.48 -8.88
N ASN A 393 -22.29 -7.41 -9.95
CA ASN A 393 -22.72 -7.16 -11.34
C ASN A 393 -23.57 -5.87 -11.49
N LEU A 394 -22.99 -4.74 -11.08
CA LEU A 394 -23.60 -3.40 -11.08
C LEU A 394 -22.82 -2.37 -11.94
N MET A 395 -21.66 -2.76 -12.51
CA MET A 395 -20.83 -1.98 -13.44
C MET A 395 -20.25 -2.91 -14.51
N ASN A 396 -19.63 -2.37 -15.57
CA ASN A 396 -19.02 -3.14 -16.65
C ASN A 396 -18.02 -4.18 -16.12
N ASN A 397 -18.13 -5.43 -16.59
CA ASN A 397 -17.30 -6.53 -16.08
C ASN A 397 -15.92 -6.61 -16.81
N PRO A 398 -14.78 -6.39 -16.13
CA PRO A 398 -13.46 -6.50 -16.74
C PRO A 398 -12.98 -7.93 -16.97
N PHE A 399 -13.54 -8.94 -16.28
CA PHE A 399 -13.13 -10.34 -16.43
C PHE A 399 -13.49 -10.93 -17.81
N LEU A 400 -14.32 -10.23 -18.61
CA LEU A 400 -14.58 -10.54 -20.02
C LEU A 400 -13.41 -10.14 -20.94
N TYR A 401 -12.58 -9.18 -20.52
CA TYR A 401 -11.65 -8.45 -21.39
C TYR A 401 -10.18 -8.53 -20.94
N ALA A 402 -9.94 -8.51 -19.63
CA ALA A 402 -8.61 -8.42 -19.05
C ALA A 402 -7.82 -9.74 -19.10
N ASP A 403 -6.49 -9.62 -19.13
CA ASP A 403 -5.54 -10.71 -18.92
C ASP A 403 -5.29 -10.91 -17.41
N VAL A 404 -5.27 -9.82 -16.65
CA VAL A 404 -5.07 -9.77 -15.19
C VAL A 404 -6.01 -8.76 -14.56
N VAL A 405 -6.60 -9.10 -13.41
CA VAL A 405 -7.40 -8.18 -12.59
C VAL A 405 -6.82 -8.10 -11.18
N THR A 406 -6.46 -6.90 -10.71
CA THR A 406 -5.97 -6.68 -9.34
C THR A 406 -6.99 -5.91 -8.51
N THR A 407 -7.03 -6.19 -7.20
CA THR A 407 -7.93 -5.48 -6.28
C THR A 407 -7.43 -5.46 -4.84
N THR A 408 -7.58 -4.33 -4.16
CA THR A 408 -7.53 -4.26 -2.69
C THR A 408 -8.80 -4.80 -2.03
N THR A 409 -8.66 -5.71 -1.09
CA THR A 409 -9.79 -6.29 -0.34
C THR A 409 -10.45 -5.32 0.65
N HIS A 410 -9.75 -4.26 1.06
CA HIS A 410 -10.14 -3.36 2.16
C HIS A 410 -10.90 -2.09 1.77
N LYS A 411 -11.31 -1.97 0.51
CA LYS A 411 -11.96 -0.77 -0.02
C LYS A 411 -13.49 -0.90 0.05
N ILE A 412 -14.20 -0.62 -1.04
CA ILE A 412 -15.65 -0.81 -1.13
C ILE A 412 -16.07 -2.26 -0.82
N LEU A 413 -15.17 -3.22 -1.05
CA LEU A 413 -15.32 -4.64 -0.70
C LEU A 413 -15.37 -4.93 0.83
N ARG A 414 -15.04 -3.96 1.70
CA ARG A 414 -15.21 -4.00 3.19
C ARG A 414 -14.32 -4.96 3.99
N GLY A 415 -13.19 -5.41 3.44
CA GLY A 415 -12.32 -6.43 4.04
C GLY A 415 -11.11 -5.98 4.86
N PRO A 416 -10.24 -6.96 5.23
CA PRO A 416 -8.96 -6.70 5.86
C PRO A 416 -7.96 -6.11 4.86
N ARG A 417 -6.86 -5.52 5.34
CA ARG A 417 -5.80 -4.93 4.49
C ARG A 417 -4.93 -5.97 3.78
N SER A 418 -5.47 -6.53 2.69
CA SER A 418 -4.80 -7.41 1.72
C SER A 418 -5.09 -6.95 0.28
N ALA A 419 -4.64 -7.74 -0.70
CA ALA A 419 -5.06 -7.64 -2.10
C ALA A 419 -5.12 -9.03 -2.78
N LEU A 420 -5.75 -9.06 -3.95
CA LEU A 420 -5.89 -10.22 -4.82
C LEU A 420 -5.27 -9.90 -6.20
N ILE A 421 -4.70 -10.91 -6.85
CA ILE A 421 -4.37 -10.90 -8.28
C ILE A 421 -5.11 -12.06 -8.95
N PHE A 422 -6.10 -11.77 -9.76
CA PHE A 422 -6.75 -12.73 -10.65
C PHE A 422 -6.03 -12.74 -12.00
N TYR A 423 -5.94 -13.91 -12.64
CA TYR A 423 -5.25 -14.09 -13.92
C TYR A 423 -5.99 -15.05 -14.84
N ASN A 424 -6.09 -14.70 -16.13
CA ASN A 424 -6.85 -15.46 -17.12
C ASN A 424 -5.98 -16.59 -17.70
N ARG A 425 -6.10 -17.80 -17.16
CA ARG A 425 -5.34 -18.98 -17.61
C ARG A 425 -5.79 -19.50 -18.99
N LYS A 426 -7.05 -19.28 -19.37
CA LYS A 426 -7.56 -19.64 -20.72
C LYS A 426 -6.95 -18.75 -21.81
N ARG A 427 -6.80 -17.45 -21.55
CA ARG A 427 -6.17 -16.48 -22.47
C ARG A 427 -4.63 -16.58 -22.46
N ASN A 428 -4.03 -16.93 -21.32
CA ASN A 428 -2.58 -17.06 -21.19
C ASN A 428 -2.19 -18.26 -20.29
N PRO A 429 -2.01 -19.48 -20.85
CA PRO A 429 -1.76 -20.69 -20.07
C PRO A 429 -0.51 -20.69 -19.18
N GLN A 430 0.43 -19.75 -19.39
CA GLN A 430 1.67 -19.62 -18.62
C GLN A 430 1.60 -18.52 -17.55
N ILE A 431 0.47 -17.83 -17.42
CA ILE A 431 0.33 -16.66 -16.53
C ILE A 431 0.37 -17.05 -15.04
N GLU A 432 -0.21 -18.20 -14.69
CA GLU A 432 -0.32 -18.68 -13.32
C GLU A 432 1.05 -18.88 -12.67
N GLN A 433 1.98 -19.54 -13.37
CA GLN A 433 3.34 -19.72 -12.90
C GLN A 433 4.07 -18.37 -12.76
N LYS A 434 3.93 -17.46 -13.72
CA LYS A 434 4.58 -16.13 -13.68
C LYS A 434 4.10 -15.28 -12.52
N ILE A 435 2.78 -15.17 -12.31
CA ILE A 435 2.18 -14.40 -11.23
C ILE A 435 2.58 -15.02 -9.88
N ASN A 436 2.43 -16.34 -9.73
CA ASN A 436 2.73 -17.02 -8.48
C ASN A 436 4.23 -16.94 -8.12
N SER A 437 5.14 -17.14 -9.08
CA SER A 437 6.58 -16.95 -8.88
C SER A 437 6.96 -15.50 -8.57
N SER A 438 6.24 -14.51 -9.13
CA SER A 438 6.46 -13.10 -8.80
C SER A 438 6.01 -12.75 -7.37
N VAL A 439 4.91 -13.32 -6.88
CA VAL A 439 4.47 -13.09 -5.49
C VAL A 439 5.43 -13.77 -4.52
N PHE A 440 5.72 -15.07 -4.73
CA PHE A 440 6.71 -15.84 -3.98
C PHE A 440 7.49 -16.77 -4.93
N PRO A 441 8.83 -16.76 -4.95
CA PRO A 441 9.73 -16.14 -3.97
C PRO A 441 10.23 -14.72 -4.35
N SER A 442 9.80 -14.11 -5.46
CA SER A 442 10.47 -12.90 -5.97
C SER A 442 10.23 -11.61 -5.16
N PHE A 443 9.06 -11.41 -4.55
CA PHE A 443 8.74 -10.17 -3.81
C PHE A 443 8.33 -10.37 -2.34
N GLN A 444 7.88 -11.57 -1.94
CA GLN A 444 7.41 -11.87 -0.58
C GLN A 444 8.02 -13.19 -0.08
N GLY A 445 8.09 -13.33 1.25
CA GLY A 445 8.33 -14.59 1.95
C GLY A 445 7.03 -15.18 2.50
N GLY A 446 7.00 -15.51 3.78
CA GLY A 446 5.85 -16.09 4.49
C GLY A 446 4.50 -15.37 4.27
N PRO A 447 3.45 -16.07 3.79
CA PRO A 447 2.11 -15.50 3.65
C PRO A 447 1.47 -15.11 4.99
N HIS A 448 0.72 -14.00 5.01
CA HIS A 448 0.00 -13.54 6.21
C HIS A 448 -1.32 -14.32 6.37
N ASN A 449 -1.24 -15.52 6.95
CA ASN A 449 -2.37 -16.46 7.01
C ASN A 449 -3.62 -15.92 7.74
N ASN A 450 -3.46 -15.04 8.74
CA ASN A 450 -4.58 -14.34 9.39
C ASN A 450 -5.31 -13.37 8.44
N LYS A 451 -4.57 -12.67 7.55
CA LYS A 451 -5.20 -11.90 6.47
C LYS A 451 -5.92 -12.80 5.49
N ILE A 452 -5.33 -13.92 5.08
CA ILE A 452 -5.94 -14.86 4.12
C ILE A 452 -7.25 -15.44 4.70
N ALA A 453 -7.26 -15.83 5.98
CA ALA A 453 -8.47 -16.24 6.69
C ALA A 453 -9.52 -15.12 6.77
N ALA A 454 -9.10 -13.88 7.07
CA ALA A 454 -9.98 -12.72 7.13
C ALA A 454 -10.57 -12.33 5.76
N VAL A 455 -9.82 -12.51 4.66
CA VAL A 455 -10.31 -12.35 3.29
C VAL A 455 -11.28 -13.49 2.94
N ALA A 456 -10.99 -14.74 3.31
CA ALA A 456 -11.91 -15.87 3.11
C ALA A 456 -13.23 -15.68 3.88
N CYS A 457 -13.19 -15.07 5.07
CA CYS A 457 -14.37 -14.68 5.85
C CYS A 457 -15.18 -13.61 5.09
N GLN A 458 -14.54 -12.50 4.74
CA GLN A 458 -15.11 -11.40 3.96
C GLN A 458 -15.77 -11.86 2.66
N LEU A 459 -15.11 -12.71 1.86
CA LEU A 459 -15.63 -13.09 0.54
C LEU A 459 -16.94 -13.90 0.63
N LYS A 460 -17.22 -14.55 1.78
CA LYS A 460 -18.54 -15.14 2.06
C LYS A 460 -19.63 -14.08 2.23
N GLU A 461 -19.30 -12.92 2.83
CA GLU A 461 -20.20 -11.77 2.91
C GLU A 461 -20.42 -11.17 1.51
N VAL A 462 -19.35 -11.02 0.72
CA VAL A 462 -19.43 -10.44 -0.65
C VAL A 462 -20.38 -11.22 -1.56
N HIS A 463 -20.39 -12.56 -1.46
CA HIS A 463 -21.28 -13.45 -2.22
C HIS A 463 -22.68 -13.60 -1.57
N SER A 464 -23.19 -12.57 -0.89
CA SER A 464 -24.54 -12.58 -0.28
C SER A 464 -25.45 -11.48 -0.82
N ASP A 465 -26.75 -11.73 -0.86
CA ASP A 465 -27.75 -10.74 -1.28
C ASP A 465 -27.72 -9.46 -0.41
N PHE A 466 -27.43 -9.60 0.89
CA PHE A 466 -27.20 -8.46 1.78
C PHE A 466 -26.08 -7.54 1.27
N PHE A 467 -24.97 -8.10 0.78
CA PHE A 467 -23.87 -7.30 0.25
C PHE A 467 -24.18 -6.70 -1.13
N LYS A 468 -25.06 -7.34 -1.91
CA LYS A 468 -25.62 -6.80 -3.15
C LYS A 468 -26.51 -5.59 -2.89
N GLU A 469 -27.41 -5.66 -1.91
CA GLU A 469 -28.25 -4.52 -1.50
C GLU A 469 -27.44 -3.40 -0.83
N TYR A 470 -26.43 -3.73 -0.01
CA TYR A 470 -25.45 -2.75 0.48
C TYR A 470 -24.78 -2.01 -0.68
N THR A 471 -24.29 -2.74 -1.70
CA THR A 471 -23.57 -2.14 -2.82
C THR A 471 -24.48 -1.28 -3.70
N LYS A 472 -25.77 -1.66 -3.88
CA LYS A 472 -26.79 -0.78 -4.47
C LYS A 472 -26.99 0.50 -3.66
N GLN A 473 -27.15 0.40 -2.34
CA GLN A 473 -27.33 1.57 -1.46
C GLN A 473 -26.12 2.51 -1.52
N VAL A 474 -24.89 2.00 -1.68
CA VAL A 474 -23.70 2.85 -1.89
C VAL A 474 -23.84 3.72 -3.15
N LEU A 475 -24.34 3.15 -4.25
CA LEU A 475 -24.58 3.87 -5.52
C LEU A 475 -25.77 4.83 -5.45
N LEU A 476 -26.85 4.45 -4.76
CA LEU A 476 -27.98 5.35 -4.51
C LEU A 476 -27.53 6.56 -3.68
N ASN A 477 -26.73 6.33 -2.64
CA ASN A 477 -26.18 7.37 -1.78
C ASN A 477 -25.22 8.30 -2.54
N SER A 478 -24.33 7.77 -3.40
CA SER A 478 -23.42 8.64 -4.16
C SER A 478 -24.15 9.47 -5.20
N LYS A 479 -25.18 8.93 -5.85
CA LYS A 479 -26.05 9.69 -6.76
C LYS A 479 -26.88 10.73 -6.03
N ALA A 480 -27.43 10.41 -4.85
CA ALA A 480 -28.13 11.38 -4.00
C ALA A 480 -27.20 12.52 -3.57
N LEU A 481 -26.01 12.23 -3.01
CA LEU A 481 -25.04 13.24 -2.59
C LEU A 481 -24.59 14.12 -3.76
N ALA A 482 -24.33 13.53 -4.94
CA ALA A 482 -23.97 14.29 -6.13
C ALA A 482 -25.12 15.23 -6.57
N GLN A 483 -26.37 14.76 -6.56
CA GLN A 483 -27.53 15.58 -6.92
C GLN A 483 -27.76 16.71 -5.93
N CYS A 484 -27.66 16.46 -4.61
CA CYS A 484 -27.78 17.51 -3.58
C CYS A 484 -26.74 18.62 -3.77
N LEU A 485 -25.51 18.26 -4.17
CA LEU A 485 -24.43 19.22 -4.45
C LEU A 485 -24.68 20.00 -5.75
N ILE A 486 -25.03 19.33 -6.85
CA ILE A 486 -25.35 19.98 -8.14
C ILE A 486 -26.54 20.95 -7.98
N SER A 487 -27.58 20.55 -7.26
CA SER A 487 -28.76 21.40 -6.98
C SER A 487 -28.44 22.63 -6.12
N ASN A 488 -27.26 22.69 -5.49
CA ASN A 488 -26.74 23.83 -4.74
C ASN A 488 -25.56 24.52 -5.47
N ASP A 489 -25.52 24.42 -6.80
CA ASP A 489 -24.55 25.11 -7.67
C ASP A 489 -23.07 24.71 -7.41
N ILE A 490 -22.82 23.49 -6.93
CA ILE A 490 -21.47 22.95 -6.73
C ILE A 490 -20.98 22.23 -7.99
N ASP A 491 -19.88 22.72 -8.56
CA ASP A 491 -19.26 22.11 -9.74
C ASP A 491 -18.67 20.72 -9.42
N LEU A 492 -19.03 19.70 -10.20
CA LEU A 492 -18.51 18.33 -10.09
C LEU A 492 -17.77 17.90 -11.38
N VAL A 493 -16.64 17.21 -11.24
CA VAL A 493 -15.91 16.65 -12.40
C VAL A 493 -16.80 15.63 -13.13
N THR A 494 -16.91 15.74 -14.45
CA THR A 494 -17.91 15.04 -15.30
C THR A 494 -19.39 15.25 -14.94
N ASN A 495 -19.73 16.24 -14.11
CA ASN A 495 -21.12 16.54 -13.69
C ASN A 495 -21.90 15.33 -13.14
N GLY A 496 -21.35 14.63 -12.14
CA GLY A 496 -22.04 13.54 -11.44
C GLY A 496 -21.15 12.32 -11.14
N THR A 497 -21.77 11.15 -10.96
CA THR A 497 -21.07 9.89 -10.72
C THR A 497 -21.89 8.66 -11.12
N ASP A 498 -21.20 7.60 -11.58
CA ASP A 498 -21.73 6.27 -11.84
C ASP A 498 -21.19 5.21 -10.85
N ASN A 499 -20.40 5.62 -9.86
CA ASN A 499 -19.79 4.75 -8.86
C ASN A 499 -19.95 5.34 -7.44
N HIS A 500 -19.13 4.92 -6.48
CA HIS A 500 -19.23 5.32 -5.06
C HIS A 500 -18.57 6.66 -4.70
N LEU A 501 -17.90 7.33 -5.66
CA LEU A 501 -17.09 8.53 -5.40
C LEU A 501 -17.54 9.73 -6.23
N ILE A 502 -17.29 10.91 -5.69
CA ILE A 502 -17.59 12.22 -6.29
C ILE A 502 -16.31 13.06 -6.20
N VAL A 503 -16.07 13.93 -7.19
CA VAL A 503 -14.95 14.87 -7.16
C VAL A 503 -15.49 16.29 -7.32
N LEU A 504 -15.41 17.07 -6.25
CA LEU A 504 -15.72 18.50 -6.23
C LEU A 504 -14.64 19.28 -7.00
N ASP A 505 -15.06 20.26 -7.79
CA ASP A 505 -14.19 21.33 -8.27
C ASP A 505 -14.42 22.58 -7.40
N LEU A 506 -13.35 23.12 -6.80
CA LEU A 506 -13.44 24.27 -5.90
C LEU A 506 -12.94 25.58 -6.53
N ARG A 507 -12.56 25.56 -7.82
CA ARG A 507 -12.01 26.74 -8.53
C ARG A 507 -12.97 27.92 -8.52
N LYS A 508 -14.28 27.66 -8.68
CA LYS A 508 -15.39 28.64 -8.60
C LYS A 508 -15.40 29.44 -7.30
N TYR A 509 -15.01 28.82 -6.18
CA TYR A 509 -14.94 29.45 -4.86
C TYR A 509 -13.56 30.04 -4.53
N GLY A 510 -12.57 29.88 -5.43
CA GLY A 510 -11.21 30.38 -5.25
C GLY A 510 -10.44 29.76 -4.07
N ILE A 511 -10.90 28.63 -3.53
CA ILE A 511 -10.24 27.86 -2.46
C ILE A 511 -9.57 26.60 -3.04
N THR A 512 -8.63 26.01 -2.31
CA THR A 512 -8.02 24.72 -2.69
C THR A 512 -8.56 23.59 -1.84
N GLY A 513 -8.50 22.36 -2.34
CA GLY A 513 -8.89 21.17 -1.57
C GLY A 513 -8.13 21.01 -0.26
N SER A 514 -6.89 21.54 -0.21
CA SER A 514 -6.09 21.61 1.03
C SER A 514 -6.77 22.42 2.15
N LYS A 515 -7.58 23.42 1.82
CA LYS A 515 -8.26 24.25 2.83
C LYS A 515 -9.56 23.62 3.29
N LEU A 516 -10.40 23.20 2.33
CA LEU A 516 -11.67 22.54 2.65
C LEU A 516 -11.45 21.28 3.51
N GLN A 517 -10.40 20.50 3.22
CA GLN A 517 -10.05 19.33 4.03
C GLN A 517 -9.71 19.69 5.48
N GLU A 518 -9.07 20.84 5.73
CA GLU A 518 -8.70 21.27 7.08
C GLU A 518 -9.92 21.84 7.83
N THR A 519 -10.82 22.56 7.16
CA THR A 519 -12.13 22.96 7.71
C THR A 519 -12.97 21.74 8.07
N CYS A 520 -13.13 20.78 7.15
CA CYS A 520 -13.86 19.54 7.39
C CYS A 520 -13.26 18.72 8.56
N ASN A 521 -11.92 18.63 8.65
CA ASN A 521 -11.26 17.97 9.77
C ASN A 521 -11.58 18.62 11.13
N ALA A 522 -11.72 19.95 11.19
CA ALA A 522 -12.06 20.66 12.43
C ALA A 522 -13.45 20.26 12.97
N ILE A 523 -14.39 20.03 12.05
CA ILE A 523 -15.81 19.71 12.31
C ILE A 523 -16.13 18.20 12.26
N ASN A 524 -15.14 17.32 12.48
CA ASN A 524 -15.30 15.86 12.44
C ASN A 524 -15.83 15.30 11.09
N ILE A 525 -15.46 15.90 9.96
CA ILE A 525 -15.72 15.34 8.62
C ILE A 525 -14.40 14.95 7.96
N ALA A 526 -14.21 13.66 7.71
CA ALA A 526 -13.05 13.16 6.99
C ALA A 526 -13.32 13.21 5.47
N ILE A 527 -12.71 14.17 4.78
CA ILE A 527 -12.66 14.22 3.31
C ILE A 527 -11.21 14.06 2.81
N ASN A 528 -11.03 14.01 1.51
CA ASN A 528 -9.70 13.95 0.89
C ASN A 528 -9.55 15.02 -0.20
N LYS A 529 -8.56 15.92 -0.06
CA LYS A 529 -8.13 16.79 -1.15
C LYS A 529 -7.62 15.98 -2.34
N ASN A 530 -8.07 16.27 -3.55
CA ASN A 530 -7.73 15.50 -4.73
C ASN A 530 -7.51 16.43 -5.92
N THR A 531 -6.56 16.09 -6.79
CA THR A 531 -6.40 16.75 -8.08
C THR A 531 -7.64 16.59 -8.96
N ILE A 532 -7.88 17.56 -9.82
CA ILE A 532 -8.85 17.50 -10.92
C ILE A 532 -8.14 17.45 -12.28
N PRO A 533 -8.79 17.03 -13.37
CA PRO A 533 -8.15 16.86 -14.69
C PRO A 533 -7.46 18.12 -15.24
N SER A 534 -7.93 19.31 -14.84
CA SER A 534 -7.35 20.61 -15.20
C SER A 534 -6.22 21.10 -14.29
N ASP A 535 -5.85 20.37 -13.23
CA ASP A 535 -4.75 20.77 -12.35
C ASP A 535 -3.40 20.58 -13.04
N VAL A 536 -2.61 21.66 -13.09
CA VAL A 536 -1.27 21.70 -13.70
C VAL A 536 -0.27 20.82 -12.93
N ASP A 537 -0.38 20.75 -11.60
CA ASP A 537 0.49 19.97 -10.74
C ASP A 537 -0.27 19.13 -9.70
N CYS A 538 0.41 18.14 -9.12
CA CYS A 538 -0.14 17.24 -8.09
C CYS A 538 0.08 17.73 -6.63
N VAL A 539 0.63 18.94 -6.45
CA VAL A 539 1.02 19.51 -5.14
C VAL A 539 -0.08 20.39 -4.57
N SER A 540 -0.78 21.14 -5.44
CA SER A 540 -1.78 22.16 -5.07
C SER A 540 -3.18 21.83 -5.59
N PRO A 541 -3.81 20.70 -5.18
CA PRO A 541 -5.07 20.23 -5.76
C PRO A 541 -6.23 21.23 -5.61
N SER A 542 -6.92 21.50 -6.73
CA SER A 542 -8.07 22.41 -6.76
C SER A 542 -9.40 21.75 -6.37
N GLY A 543 -9.43 20.42 -6.19
CA GLY A 543 -10.64 19.67 -5.86
C GLY A 543 -10.60 18.90 -4.55
N ALA A 544 -11.72 18.28 -4.23
CA ALA A 544 -11.84 17.35 -3.11
C ALA A 544 -12.69 16.13 -3.50
N ARG A 545 -12.24 14.94 -3.12
CA ARG A 545 -12.89 13.67 -3.39
C ARG A 545 -13.71 13.21 -2.17
N LEU A 546 -14.99 12.96 -2.42
CA LEU A 546 -15.95 12.40 -1.49
C LEU A 546 -16.29 10.97 -1.89
N GLY A 547 -16.82 10.16 -0.97
CA GLY A 547 -17.36 8.84 -1.29
C GLY A 547 -18.17 8.23 -0.15
N THR A 548 -19.22 7.51 -0.51
CA THR A 548 -20.29 7.04 0.39
C THR A 548 -20.13 5.67 1.09
N PRO A 549 -19.17 4.76 0.78
CA PRO A 549 -19.17 3.39 1.33
C PRO A 549 -19.14 3.30 2.86
N ALA A 550 -18.42 4.21 3.53
CA ALA A 550 -18.24 4.19 4.98
C ALA A 550 -19.53 4.54 5.73
N MET A 551 -20.19 5.65 5.35
CA MET A 551 -21.47 6.04 5.93
C MET A 551 -22.59 5.07 5.57
N THR A 552 -22.55 4.48 4.37
CA THR A 552 -23.50 3.43 3.97
C THR A 552 -23.32 2.15 4.81
N THR A 553 -22.08 1.80 5.18
CA THR A 553 -21.82 0.69 6.13
C THR A 553 -22.37 0.99 7.52
N ARG A 554 -22.44 2.27 7.92
CA ARG A 554 -23.14 2.73 9.12
C ARG A 554 -24.65 2.90 8.93
N GLY A 555 -25.22 2.42 7.83
CA GLY A 555 -26.67 2.42 7.59
C GLY A 555 -27.26 3.71 7.00
N ALA A 556 -26.44 4.71 6.67
CA ALA A 556 -26.91 5.96 6.06
C ALA A 556 -27.55 5.72 4.67
N LYS A 557 -28.56 6.52 4.36
CA LYS A 557 -29.39 6.46 3.14
C LYS A 557 -29.44 7.80 2.40
N GLU A 558 -30.25 7.89 1.35
CA GLU A 558 -30.36 9.05 0.46
C GLU A 558 -30.74 10.34 1.21
N LYS A 559 -31.61 10.26 2.23
CA LYS A 559 -31.96 11.41 3.09
C LYS A 559 -30.78 11.90 3.94
N ASP A 560 -29.91 11.00 4.37
CA ASP A 560 -28.69 11.36 5.11
C ASP A 560 -27.67 12.05 4.22
N MET A 561 -27.69 11.77 2.91
CA MET A 561 -26.82 12.43 1.94
C MET A 561 -27.20 13.91 1.74
N GLN A 562 -28.48 14.27 1.91
CA GLN A 562 -28.90 15.68 1.94
C GLN A 562 -28.27 16.40 3.14
N PHE A 563 -28.42 15.87 4.36
CA PHE A 563 -27.78 16.44 5.55
C PHE A 563 -26.26 16.57 5.37
N ILE A 564 -25.59 15.54 4.84
CA ILE A 564 -24.16 15.59 4.55
C ILE A 564 -23.82 16.69 3.52
N ALA A 565 -24.64 16.89 2.49
CA ALA A 565 -24.47 18.00 1.53
C ALA A 565 -24.65 19.36 2.21
N ASP A 566 -25.67 19.53 3.05
CA ASP A 566 -25.94 20.79 3.77
C ASP A 566 -24.76 21.19 4.67
N ILE A 567 -24.18 20.23 5.37
CA ILE A 567 -22.98 20.46 6.20
C ILE A 567 -21.74 20.76 5.34
N LEU A 568 -21.57 20.11 4.19
CA LEU A 568 -20.48 20.42 3.25
C LEU A 568 -20.61 21.83 2.67
N LEU A 569 -21.83 22.30 2.38
CA LEU A 569 -22.11 23.66 1.91
C LEU A 569 -21.76 24.70 2.98
N LYS A 570 -22.17 24.47 4.25
CA LYS A 570 -21.73 25.26 5.41
C LYS A 570 -20.19 25.30 5.51
N ALA A 571 -19.52 24.16 5.37
CA ALA A 571 -18.05 24.06 5.46
C ALA A 571 -17.32 24.76 4.30
N ILE A 572 -17.85 24.70 3.07
CA ILE A 572 -17.30 25.44 1.91
C ILE A 572 -17.40 26.94 2.15
N LYS A 573 -18.55 27.45 2.61
CA LYS A 573 -18.70 28.87 2.96
C LYS A 573 -17.70 29.31 4.03
N ILE A 574 -17.62 28.60 5.16
CA ILE A 574 -16.66 28.93 6.22
C ILE A 574 -15.20 28.87 5.73
N THR A 575 -14.88 27.97 4.78
CA THR A 575 -13.56 27.91 4.13
C THR A 575 -13.27 29.15 3.28
N VAL A 576 -14.27 29.71 2.61
CA VAL A 576 -14.14 30.98 1.87
C VAL A 576 -13.96 32.14 2.85
N ASP A 577 -14.80 32.23 3.89
CA ASP A 577 -14.78 33.32 4.88
C ASP A 577 -13.43 33.39 5.63
N ILE A 578 -12.93 32.25 6.13
CA ILE A 578 -11.60 32.15 6.75
C ILE A 578 -10.48 32.50 5.75
N GLN A 579 -10.62 32.15 4.47
CA GLN A 579 -9.64 32.57 3.45
C GLN A 579 -9.65 34.08 3.20
N GLN A 580 -10.80 34.74 3.29
CA GLN A 580 -10.87 36.21 3.17
C GLN A 580 -10.23 36.90 4.38
N GLN A 581 -10.52 36.44 5.59
CA GLN A 581 -10.02 37.03 6.83
C GLN A 581 -8.53 36.73 7.11
N PHE A 582 -8.06 35.50 6.89
CA PHE A 582 -6.69 35.06 7.21
C PHE A 582 -5.80 34.85 5.98
N GLY A 583 -6.34 34.99 4.77
CA GLY A 583 -5.57 35.04 3.52
C GLY A 583 -5.30 33.70 2.82
N LYS A 584 -4.53 33.78 1.73
CA LYS A 584 -4.36 32.67 0.78
C LYS A 584 -3.36 31.58 1.24
N LYS A 585 -2.36 31.89 2.07
CA LYS A 585 -1.38 30.89 2.57
C LYS A 585 -2.04 29.90 3.53
N LEU A 586 -1.70 28.60 3.43
CA LEU A 586 -2.31 27.55 4.26
C LEU A 586 -1.95 27.66 5.76
N ILE A 587 -0.75 28.18 6.08
CA ILE A 587 -0.29 28.41 7.46
C ILE A 587 -1.13 29.50 8.13
N ASP A 588 -1.40 30.58 7.40
CA ASP A 588 -2.20 31.70 7.91
C ASP A 588 -3.69 31.34 7.98
N PHE A 589 -4.22 30.69 6.94
CA PHE A 589 -5.58 30.13 6.92
C PHE A 589 -5.90 29.27 8.14
N LYS A 590 -4.97 28.38 8.55
CA LYS A 590 -5.17 27.51 9.73
C LYS A 590 -5.42 28.28 11.03
N LYS A 591 -5.01 29.54 11.15
CA LYS A 591 -5.24 30.35 12.37
C LYS A 591 -6.73 30.56 12.64
N GLY A 592 -7.55 30.73 11.60
CA GLY A 592 -9.01 30.90 11.71
C GLY A 592 -9.81 29.62 11.94
N LEU A 593 -9.14 28.45 12.01
CA LEU A 593 -9.75 27.19 12.44
C LEU A 593 -9.78 27.04 13.98
N HIS A 594 -9.09 27.92 14.70
CA HIS A 594 -9.03 27.92 16.16
C HIS A 594 -9.99 28.98 16.75
N ASN A 595 -10.64 28.66 17.87
CA ASN A 595 -11.55 29.54 18.61
C ASN A 595 -12.67 30.13 17.73
N ASN A 596 -13.26 29.30 16.87
CA ASN A 596 -14.25 29.71 15.87
C ASN A 596 -15.61 29.06 16.19
N PRO A 597 -16.56 29.78 16.81
CA PRO A 597 -17.78 29.18 17.36
C PRO A 597 -18.65 28.53 16.28
N HIS A 598 -18.65 29.03 15.04
CA HIS A 598 -19.37 28.41 13.94
C HIS A 598 -18.81 27.02 13.57
N LEU A 599 -17.51 26.76 13.80
CA LEU A 599 -16.94 25.43 13.65
C LEU A 599 -17.30 24.53 14.84
N ASP A 600 -17.29 25.05 16.07
CA ASP A 600 -17.62 24.27 17.27
C ASP A 600 -19.10 23.87 17.31
N GLU A 601 -20.01 24.75 16.92
CA GLU A 601 -21.43 24.46 16.72
C GLU A 601 -21.65 23.39 15.63
N LEU A 602 -21.02 23.58 14.47
CA LEU A 602 -21.16 22.66 13.34
C LEU A 602 -20.56 21.28 13.64
N LYS A 603 -19.49 21.24 14.45
CA LYS A 603 -18.91 20.01 14.98
C LYS A 603 -19.86 19.29 15.93
N ALA A 604 -20.56 20.02 16.80
CA ALA A 604 -21.57 19.43 17.68
C ALA A 604 -22.75 18.86 16.88
N GLU A 605 -23.23 19.56 15.85
CA GLU A 605 -24.23 19.07 14.90
C GLU A 605 -23.78 17.77 14.21
N VAL A 606 -22.53 17.74 13.72
CA VAL A 606 -21.90 16.56 13.09
C VAL A 606 -21.79 15.38 14.07
N ILE A 607 -21.27 15.59 15.28
CA ILE A 607 -21.10 14.53 16.28
C ILE A 607 -22.46 13.98 16.71
N GLN A 608 -23.44 14.84 16.97
CA GLN A 608 -24.79 14.44 17.36
C GLN A 608 -25.49 13.66 16.24
N TRP A 609 -25.27 14.02 14.97
CA TRP A 609 -25.79 13.24 13.85
C TRP A 609 -25.06 11.90 13.69
N ALA A 610 -23.72 11.89 13.66
CA ALA A 610 -22.93 10.67 13.49
C ALA A 610 -23.15 9.66 14.64
N GLY A 611 -23.43 10.12 15.86
CA GLY A 611 -23.75 9.28 17.01
C GLY A 611 -25.07 8.50 16.89
N LYS A 612 -25.99 8.90 16.00
CA LYS A 612 -27.28 8.20 15.75
C LYS A 612 -27.13 6.93 14.91
N LEU A 613 -26.00 6.78 14.20
CA LEU A 613 -25.76 5.66 13.28
C LEU A 613 -24.99 4.51 13.95
N PRO A 614 -25.31 3.24 13.65
CA PRO A 614 -24.57 2.08 14.15
C PRO A 614 -23.08 2.08 13.77
N PHE A 615 -22.30 1.25 14.47
CA PHE A 615 -20.85 1.13 14.31
C PHE A 615 -20.45 -0.36 14.45
N PRO A 616 -20.00 -1.04 13.38
CA PRO A 616 -19.71 -2.48 13.34
C PRO A 616 -18.27 -2.87 13.72
#